data_AF-A0A497FWG8-F1
#
_entry.id   AF-A0A497FWG8-F1
#
_cell.length_a   1.000
_cell.length_b   1.000
_cell.length_c   1.000
_cell.angle_alpha   90.00
_cell.angle_beta   90.00
_cell.angle_gamma   90.00
#
_symmetry.space_group_name_H-M   'P 1'
#
loop_
_entity.id
_entity.type
_entity.pdbx_description
1 polymer ?
#
loop_
_entity_poly.entity_id
_entity_poly.type
_entity_poly.pdbx_seq_one_letter_code
_entity_poly.pdbx_strand_id
1 'polypeptide(L)'
;MNRRGVARFFEIVLTAIIVILGYIILSRMFSGSITYISQEELRSTAYRLLLNLDRDGSLHLAVYGESGEGDPGFLKKIIEETLPPEYGYKVVVYKVSGDELIELFSISGRGYSSRHSSSIKYLLGGFKGIGETRLVVISISRGG
;
A
#
# COMPACT_ATOMS: atom_id res chain seq x y z
N MET A 1 19.25 -13.45 -62.05
CA MET A 1 18.84 -13.39 -60.62
C MET A 1 17.97 -14.60 -60.29
N ASN A 2 18.38 -15.41 -59.32
CA ASN A 2 17.79 -16.73 -59.05
C ASN A 2 16.53 -16.57 -58.16
N ARG A 3 15.32 -16.78 -58.71
CA ARG A 3 14.02 -16.55 -58.05
C ARG A 3 13.90 -17.25 -56.67
N ARG A 4 14.61 -18.37 -56.47
CA ARG A 4 14.66 -19.12 -55.20
C ARG A 4 15.43 -18.40 -54.09
N GLY A 5 16.48 -17.65 -54.43
CA GLY A 5 17.27 -16.89 -53.45
C GLY A 5 16.52 -15.66 -52.93
N VAL A 6 15.74 -15.02 -53.81
CA VAL A 6 14.89 -13.88 -53.47
C VAL A 6 13.75 -14.31 -52.54
N ALA A 7 13.09 -15.43 -52.83
CA ALA A 7 12.03 -15.96 -51.97
C ALA A 7 12.52 -16.27 -50.54
N ARG A 8 13.67 -16.94 -50.41
CA ARG A 8 14.28 -17.24 -49.10
C ARG A 8 14.68 -15.99 -48.34
N PHE A 9 15.15 -14.95 -49.03
CA PHE A 9 15.46 -13.67 -48.40
C PHE A 9 14.21 -13.02 -47.81
N PHE A 10 13.09 -13.02 -48.53
CA PHE A 10 11.82 -12.50 -48.01
C PHE A 10 11.27 -13.32 -46.83
N GLU A 11 11.40 -14.65 -46.85
CA GLU A 11 10.99 -15.52 -45.72
C GLU A 11 11.79 -15.23 -44.44
N ILE A 12 13.10 -15.03 -44.56
CA ILE A 12 13.98 -14.70 -43.42
C ILE A 12 13.61 -13.33 -42.85
N VAL A 13 13.44 -12.33 -43.72
CA VAL A 13 13.06 -10.97 -43.31
C VAL A 13 11.70 -10.97 -42.63
N LEU A 14 10.71 -11.70 -43.17
CA LEU A 14 9.38 -11.81 -42.59
C LEU A 14 9.42 -12.48 -41.21
N THR A 15 10.20 -13.54 -41.07
CA THR A 15 10.37 -14.25 -39.80
C THR A 15 11.04 -13.35 -38.75
N ALA A 16 12.07 -12.59 -39.14
CA ALA A 16 12.73 -11.64 -38.25
C ALA A 16 11.74 -10.55 -37.76
N ILE A 17 10.90 -10.03 -38.65
CA ILE A 17 9.86 -9.05 -38.30
C ILE A 17 8.86 -9.65 -37.29
N ILE A 18 8.41 -10.88 -37.52
CA ILE A 18 7.47 -11.58 -36.60
C ILE A 18 8.09 -11.78 -35.22
N VAL A 19 9.36 -12.18 -35.15
CA VAL A 19 10.08 -12.37 -33.88
C VAL A 19 10.24 -11.04 -33.12
N ILE A 20 10.61 -9.96 -33.82
CA ILE A 20 10.76 -8.62 -33.22
C ILE A 20 9.42 -8.11 -32.71
N LEU A 21 8.35 -8.23 -33.50
CA LEU A 21 7.00 -7.82 -33.10
C LEU A 21 6.50 -8.66 -31.91
N GLY A 22 6.72 -9.97 -31.93
CA GLY A 22 6.42 -10.85 -30.82
C GLY A 22 7.14 -10.42 -29.54
N TYR A 23 8.43 -10.11 -29.63
CA TYR A 23 9.22 -9.60 -28.52
C TYR A 23 8.71 -8.24 -28.00
N ILE A 24 8.33 -7.31 -28.88
CA ILE A 24 7.76 -6.01 -28.49
C ILE A 24 6.41 -6.19 -27.77
N ILE A 25 5.56 -7.10 -28.26
CA ILE A 25 4.26 -7.37 -27.66
C ILE A 25 4.44 -8.05 -26.30
N LEU A 26 5.26 -9.11 -26.21
CA LEU A 26 5.56 -9.77 -24.94
C LEU A 26 6.19 -8.77 -23.96
N SER A 27 7.21 -8.01 -24.36
CA SER A 27 7.84 -7.03 -23.48
C SER A 27 6.85 -5.97 -23.01
N ARG A 28 5.93 -5.47 -23.84
CA ARG A 28 4.88 -4.55 -23.39
C ARG A 28 3.85 -5.19 -22.48
N MET A 29 3.46 -6.45 -22.72
CA MET A 29 2.53 -7.18 -21.85
C MET A 29 3.16 -7.50 -20.48
N PHE A 30 4.45 -7.83 -20.44
CA PHE A 30 5.18 -8.14 -19.20
C PHE A 30 5.81 -6.92 -18.52
N SER A 31 5.96 -5.78 -19.20
CA SER A 31 6.37 -4.50 -18.58
C SER A 31 5.21 -3.78 -17.90
N GLY A 32 3.97 -4.23 -18.13
CA GLY A 32 2.81 -3.81 -17.35
C GLY A 32 2.90 -4.36 -15.93
N SER A 33 3.36 -3.52 -14.99
CA SER A 33 3.11 -3.63 -13.54
C SER A 33 3.76 -4.79 -12.77
N ILE A 34 5.09 -4.93 -12.84
CA ILE A 34 5.86 -5.43 -11.69
C ILE A 34 6.83 -4.35 -11.24
N THR A 35 6.30 -3.22 -10.77
CA THR A 35 7.12 -2.34 -9.92
C THR A 35 7.41 -3.15 -8.66
N TYR A 36 8.64 -3.61 -8.46
CA TYR A 36 9.05 -4.12 -7.16
C TYR A 36 9.13 -2.92 -6.21
N ILE A 37 7.98 -2.51 -5.67
CA ILE A 37 7.94 -1.59 -4.54
C ILE A 37 8.62 -2.33 -3.41
N SER A 38 9.78 -1.83 -3.00
CA SER A 38 10.54 -2.44 -1.91
C SER A 38 9.70 -2.39 -0.63
N GLN A 39 9.88 -3.35 0.28
CA GLN A 39 9.24 -3.28 1.60
C GLN A 39 9.54 -1.95 2.33
N GLU A 40 10.68 -1.33 2.01
CA GLU A 40 11.09 -0.04 2.53
C GLU A 40 10.22 1.11 2.01
N GLU A 41 9.80 1.05 0.75
CA GLU A 41 8.90 2.05 0.16
C GLU A 41 7.48 1.95 0.75
N LEU A 42 6.97 0.74 0.97
CA LEU A 42 5.72 0.52 1.71
C LEU A 42 5.83 1.05 3.15
N ARG A 43 6.97 0.81 3.81
CA ARG A 43 7.22 1.28 5.19
C ARG A 43 7.30 2.81 5.26
N SER A 44 8.02 3.42 4.32
CA SER A 44 8.11 4.88 4.18
C SER A 44 6.74 5.50 3.92
N THR A 45 5.94 4.87 3.05
CA THR A 45 4.57 5.32 2.75
C THR A 45 3.69 5.27 3.99
N ALA A 46 3.74 4.17 4.73
CA ALA A 46 3.02 4.02 6.00
C ALA A 46 3.44 5.09 7.02
N TYR A 47 4.75 5.34 7.14
CA TYR A 47 5.30 6.31 8.08
C TYR A 47 4.88 7.73 7.73
N ARG A 48 4.99 8.12 6.46
CA ARG A 48 4.55 9.43 5.99
C ARG A 48 3.05 9.64 6.18
N LEU A 49 2.24 8.61 5.93
CA LEU A 49 0.81 8.66 6.17
C LEU A 49 0.50 8.96 7.65
N LEU A 50 1.03 8.18 8.58
CA LEU A 50 0.79 8.42 10.01
C LEU A 50 1.35 9.77 10.47
N LEU A 51 2.56 10.14 10.03
CA LEU A 51 3.16 11.42 10.39
C LEU A 51 2.36 12.62 9.89
N ASN A 52 1.78 12.53 8.69
CA ASN A 52 0.95 13.60 8.14
C ASN A 52 -0.36 13.74 8.94
N LEU A 53 -1.04 12.62 9.21
CA LEU A 53 -2.27 12.60 10.01
C LEU A 53 -2.02 13.01 11.47
N ASP A 54 -0.83 12.76 12.00
CA ASP A 54 -0.45 13.22 13.33
C ASP A 54 -0.24 14.74 13.35
N ARG A 55 0.49 15.27 12.35
CA ARG A 55 0.78 16.69 12.22
C ARG A 55 -0.47 17.56 12.07
N ASP A 56 -1.49 17.07 11.37
CA ASP A 56 -2.76 17.79 11.21
C ASP A 56 -3.77 17.53 12.36
N GLY A 57 -3.41 16.63 13.30
CA GLY A 57 -4.22 16.27 14.46
C GLY A 57 -5.37 15.29 14.17
N SER A 58 -5.56 14.88 12.91
CA SER A 58 -6.63 13.96 12.52
C SER A 58 -6.41 12.56 13.09
N LEU A 59 -5.15 12.12 13.21
CA LEU A 59 -4.81 10.83 13.81
C LEU A 59 -5.24 10.78 15.28
N HIS A 60 -4.98 11.85 16.04
CA HIS A 60 -5.41 11.97 17.42
C HIS A 60 -6.94 11.98 17.55
N LEU A 61 -7.63 12.79 16.72
CA LEU A 61 -9.09 12.82 16.70
C LEU A 61 -9.68 11.44 16.41
N ALA A 62 -9.11 10.70 15.47
CA ALA A 62 -9.58 9.38 15.08
C ALA A 62 -9.27 8.29 16.11
N VAL A 63 -8.11 8.32 16.75
CA VAL A 63 -7.67 7.28 17.69
C VAL A 63 -8.30 7.45 19.07
N TYR A 64 -8.55 8.67 19.50
CA TYR A 64 -9.17 8.95 20.79
C TYR A 64 -10.68 9.17 20.68
N GLY A 65 -11.18 9.73 19.58
CA GLY A 65 -12.59 10.10 19.46
C GLY A 65 -13.02 11.12 20.52
N GLU A 66 -14.33 11.33 20.66
CA GLU A 66 -14.88 12.20 21.72
C GLU A 66 -14.98 11.48 23.07
N SER A 67 -15.24 10.16 23.05
CA SER A 67 -15.48 9.34 24.24
C SER A 67 -14.25 8.57 24.75
N GLY A 68 -13.14 8.60 24.02
CA GLY A 68 -11.96 7.77 24.30
C GLY A 68 -11.95 6.41 23.61
N GLU A 69 -13.04 6.00 22.97
CA GLU A 69 -13.14 4.71 22.27
C GLU A 69 -12.54 4.74 20.85
N GLY A 70 -12.23 5.94 20.34
CA GLY A 70 -11.81 6.17 18.97
C GLY A 70 -12.98 6.14 17.98
N ASP A 71 -12.71 6.60 16.76
CA ASP A 71 -13.65 6.65 15.65
C ASP A 71 -13.07 5.86 14.45
N PRO A 72 -13.38 4.56 14.34
CA PRO A 72 -12.89 3.75 13.23
C PRO A 72 -13.41 4.22 11.88
N GLY A 73 -14.60 4.84 11.83
CA GLY A 73 -15.20 5.36 10.60
C GLY A 73 -14.44 6.57 10.08
N PHE A 74 -14.15 7.53 10.96
CA PHE A 74 -13.33 8.69 10.64
C PHE A 74 -11.90 8.28 10.27
N LEU A 75 -11.28 7.36 11.03
CA LEU A 75 -9.93 6.86 10.70
C LEU A 75 -9.88 6.23 9.30
N LYS A 76 -10.89 5.40 8.99
CA LYS A 76 -11.01 4.77 7.68
C LYS A 76 -11.07 5.81 6.56
N LYS A 77 -11.91 6.83 6.74
CA LYS A 77 -12.11 7.91 5.77
C LYS A 77 -10.81 8.67 5.50
N ILE A 78 -10.12 9.15 6.54
CA ILE A 78 -8.90 9.95 6.36
C ILE A 78 -7.75 9.13 5.75
N ILE A 79 -7.67 7.84 6.06
CA ILE A 79 -6.70 6.94 5.42
C ILE A 79 -7.04 6.77 3.95
N GLU A 80 -8.31 6.57 3.60
CA GLU A 80 -8.71 6.42 2.19
C GLU A 80 -8.53 7.73 1.39
N GLU A 81 -8.70 8.89 2.01
CA GLU A 81 -8.46 10.18 1.34
C GLU A 81 -6.95 10.45 1.13
N THR A 82 -6.09 9.96 2.01
CA THR A 82 -4.65 10.27 1.99
C THR A 82 -3.80 9.19 1.32
N LEU A 83 -4.17 7.92 1.47
CA LEU A 83 -3.44 6.79 0.93
C LEU A 83 -3.74 6.68 -0.57
N PRO A 84 -2.72 6.51 -1.44
CA PRO A 84 -2.96 6.27 -2.86
C PRO A 84 -3.84 5.02 -3.09
N PRO A 85 -4.72 5.02 -4.11
CA PRO A 85 -5.73 3.98 -4.33
C PRO A 85 -5.14 2.60 -4.64
N GLU A 86 -3.90 2.52 -5.10
CA GLU A 86 -3.18 1.29 -5.42
C GLU A 86 -2.73 0.48 -4.17
N TYR A 87 -2.90 1.04 -2.96
CA TYR A 87 -2.51 0.39 -1.72
C TYR A 87 -3.72 -0.14 -0.93
N GLY A 88 -3.56 -1.36 -0.44
CA GLY A 88 -4.40 -1.95 0.60
C GLY A 88 -3.87 -1.59 1.98
N TYR A 89 -4.74 -1.47 2.98
CA TYR A 89 -4.31 -1.15 4.34
C TYR A 89 -5.05 -1.96 5.39
N LYS A 90 -4.37 -2.18 6.52
CA LYS A 90 -4.95 -2.62 7.79
C LYS A 90 -4.40 -1.74 8.90
N VAL A 91 -5.27 -1.16 9.72
CA VAL A 91 -4.88 -0.45 10.93
C VAL A 91 -5.48 -1.13 12.14
N VAL A 92 -4.66 -1.34 13.15
CA VAL A 92 -5.11 -1.80 14.46
C VAL A 92 -4.68 -0.78 15.49
N VAL A 93 -5.61 -0.38 16.35
CA VAL A 93 -5.37 0.57 17.42
C VAL A 93 -5.48 -0.16 18.74
N TYR A 94 -4.43 -0.05 19.55
CA TYR A 94 -4.36 -0.63 20.89
C TYR A 94 -4.33 0.47 21.94
N LYS A 95 -4.99 0.20 23.06
CA LYS A 95 -4.72 0.86 24.34
C LYS A 95 -3.54 0.17 25.00
N VAL A 96 -2.57 0.95 25.45
CA VAL A 96 -1.47 0.47 26.28
C VAL A 96 -1.88 0.61 27.74
N SER A 97 -1.96 -0.51 28.46
CA SER A 97 -2.35 -0.56 29.87
C SER A 97 -1.35 -1.40 30.65
N GLY A 98 -0.34 -0.75 31.24
CA GLY A 98 0.80 -1.46 31.83
C GLY A 98 1.57 -2.23 30.76
N ASP A 99 1.72 -3.55 30.95
CA ASP A 99 2.38 -4.45 30.01
C ASP A 99 1.41 -5.07 28.97
N GLU A 100 0.12 -4.72 29.03
CA GLU A 100 -0.90 -5.26 28.14
C GLU A 100 -1.23 -4.30 26.99
N LEU A 101 -1.43 -4.89 25.80
CA LEU A 101 -2.00 -4.22 24.64
C LEU A 101 -3.44 -4.69 24.45
N ILE A 102 -4.39 -3.80 24.74
CA ILE A 102 -5.82 -4.06 24.58
C ILE A 102 -6.24 -3.51 23.22
N GLU A 103 -6.65 -4.38 22.30
CA GLU A 103 -7.19 -3.94 21.00
C GLU A 103 -8.47 -3.14 21.21
N LEU A 104 -8.52 -1.92 20.68
CA LEU A 104 -9.72 -1.10 20.67
C LEU A 104 -10.54 -1.38 19.42
N PHE A 105 -9.88 -1.29 18.26
CA PHE A 105 -10.51 -1.60 16.99
C PHE A 105 -9.47 -1.90 15.91
N SER A 106 -9.92 -2.61 14.88
CA SER A 106 -9.18 -2.91 13.67
C SER A 106 -10.01 -2.56 12.45
N ILE A 107 -9.41 -1.85 11.50
CA ILE A 107 -9.99 -1.52 10.21
C ILE A 107 -9.10 -2.04 9.09
N SER A 108 -9.72 -2.45 7.98
CA SER A 108 -9.00 -2.82 6.76
C SER A 108 -9.78 -2.37 5.54
N GLY A 109 -9.07 -2.02 4.48
CA GLY A 109 -9.68 -1.55 3.23
C GLY A 109 -8.84 -1.90 2.00
N ARG A 110 -9.44 -1.68 0.83
CA ARG A 110 -8.79 -1.72 -0.49
C ARG A 110 -8.03 -3.03 -0.79
N GLY A 111 -8.63 -4.17 -0.44
CA GLY A 111 -8.08 -5.48 -0.78
C GLY A 111 -6.75 -5.80 -0.10
N TYR A 112 -6.52 -5.28 1.13
CA TYR A 112 -5.33 -5.56 1.93
C TYR A 112 -4.95 -7.06 1.95
N SER A 113 -3.66 -7.32 1.73
CA SER A 113 -3.08 -8.67 1.72
C SER A 113 -1.86 -8.74 2.65
N SER A 114 -1.91 -9.65 3.63
CA SER A 114 -0.83 -9.81 4.61
C SER A 114 0.47 -10.34 4.00
N ARG A 115 0.41 -11.09 2.88
CA ARG A 115 1.58 -11.76 2.28
C ARG A 115 2.63 -10.80 1.74
N HIS A 116 2.23 -9.59 1.34
CA HIS A 116 3.10 -8.57 0.77
C HIS A 116 2.84 -7.22 1.46
N SER A 117 2.82 -7.25 2.79
CA SER A 117 2.58 -6.06 3.60
C SER A 117 3.84 -5.61 4.35
N SER A 118 3.93 -4.31 4.63
CA SER A 118 4.91 -3.72 5.54
C SER A 118 4.16 -2.99 6.64
N SER A 119 4.60 -3.15 7.88
CA SER A 119 3.93 -2.61 9.06
C SER A 119 4.82 -1.62 9.80
N ILE A 120 4.19 -0.59 10.35
CA ILE A 120 4.84 0.32 11.29
C ILE A 120 4.00 0.46 12.56
N LYS A 121 4.67 0.86 13.62
CA LYS A 121 4.09 1.14 14.93
C LYS A 121 4.26 2.62 15.24
N TYR A 122 3.21 3.26 15.75
CA TYR A 122 3.20 4.67 16.10
C TYR A 122 2.53 4.86 17.45
N LEU A 123 3.18 5.57 18.36
CA LEU A 123 2.70 5.78 19.73
C LEU A 123 2.14 7.20 19.89
N LEU A 124 0.96 7.31 20.48
CA LEU A 124 0.33 8.57 20.85
C LEU A 124 0.21 8.66 22.37
N GLY A 125 0.64 9.79 22.93
CA GLY A 125 0.78 10.00 24.38
C GLY A 125 -0.44 10.57 25.11
N GLY A 126 -1.64 10.49 24.51
CA GLY A 126 -2.87 11.08 25.05
C GLY A 126 -3.43 12.21 24.20
N PHE A 127 -4.72 12.51 24.36
CA PHE A 127 -5.40 13.60 23.66
C PHE A 127 -6.62 14.10 24.43
N LYS A 128 -6.82 15.43 24.48
CA LYS A 128 -8.00 16.10 25.07
C LYS A 128 -8.50 15.50 26.40
N GLY A 129 -7.60 15.36 27.38
CA GLY A 129 -7.94 14.87 28.72
C GLY A 129 -7.94 13.33 28.86
N ILE A 130 -7.79 12.59 27.77
CA ILE A 130 -7.54 11.14 27.81
C ILE A 130 -6.03 10.92 27.87
N GLY A 131 -5.52 10.52 29.04
CA GLY A 131 -4.09 10.30 29.28
C GLY A 131 -3.57 8.92 28.86
N GLU A 132 -4.43 8.07 28.32
CA GLU A 132 -4.07 6.70 27.94
C GLU A 132 -3.20 6.69 26.68
N THR A 133 -2.08 5.96 26.73
CA THR A 133 -1.24 5.79 25.55
C THR A 133 -1.93 4.88 24.54
N ARG A 134 -1.88 5.27 23.27
CA ARG A 134 -2.44 4.49 22.16
C ARG A 134 -1.32 4.07 21.23
N LEU A 135 -1.32 2.79 20.86
CA LEU A 135 -0.42 2.23 19.86
C LEU A 135 -1.20 1.99 18.58
N VAL A 136 -0.82 2.69 17.51
CA VAL A 136 -1.37 2.53 16.18
C VAL A 136 -0.43 1.66 15.37
N VAL A 137 -0.93 0.54 14.85
CA VAL A 137 -0.20 -0.35 13.95
C VAL A 137 -0.86 -0.29 12.58
N ILE A 138 -0.21 0.35 11.62
CA ILE A 138 -0.66 0.35 10.21
C ILE A 138 0.19 -0.62 9.41
N SER A 139 -0.48 -1.42 8.60
CA SER A 139 0.11 -2.33 7.63
C SER A 139 -0.38 -1.94 6.25
N ILE A 140 0.54 -1.73 5.32
CA ILE A 140 0.23 -1.38 3.92
C ILE A 140 0.69 -2.52 3.03
N SER A 141 -0.17 -2.93 2.10
CA SER A 141 0.15 -3.86 1.02
C SER A 141 -0.12 -3.21 -0.32
N ARG A 142 0.35 -3.82 -1.42
CA ARG A 142 -0.31 -3.55 -2.71
C ARG A 142 -1.76 -4.03 -2.64
N GLY A 143 -2.68 -3.21 -3.13
CA GLY A 143 -4.06 -3.64 -3.35
C GLY A 143 -4.07 -4.83 -4.30
N GLY A 144 -4.95 -5.80 -4.04
CA GLY A 144 -5.22 -6.91 -4.95
C GLY A 144 -5.94 -6.46 -6.22
#